data_AF-A0A7V5RPA9-F1
#
_entry.id   AF-A0A7V5RPA9-F1
#
_cell.length_a   1.000
_cell.length_b   1.000
_cell.length_c   1.000
_cell.angle_alpha   90.00
_cell.angle_beta   90.00
_cell.angle_gamma   90.00
#
_symmetry.space_group_name_H-M   'P 1'
#
loop_
_entity.id
_entity.type
_entity.pdbx_description
1 polymer ?
#
loop_
_entity_poly.entity_id
_entity_poly.type
_entity_poly.pdbx_seq_one_letter_code
_entity_poly.pdbx_strand_id
1 'polypeptide(L)'
;MKRIHLIVLTFILFLGRLAPAGEAAIKYTALQPEPQHPRVTQLVTQILLRNHYRQLDLNDSLSAQVYNNLLEILDYNKSYFLKSDIESFKPFKYAFDNFLLSGRLDVPFTIFNTFQQRMAERLAFVFKRLETPFDFTKDEYYYPYRDSLDWAGSAAELDEFWRKRLKNEALSL
;
A
#
# COMPACT_ATOMS: atom_id res chain seq x y z
N MET A 1 -27.01 -65.23 -34.52
CA MET A 1 -25.70 -65.61 -33.97
C MET A 1 -25.11 -64.41 -33.22
N LYS A 2 -24.80 -64.58 -31.93
CA LYS A 2 -24.28 -63.57 -31.00
C LYS A 2 -22.75 -63.42 -31.15
N ARG A 3 -22.21 -62.18 -31.08
CA ARG A 3 -20.92 -61.74 -30.47
C ARG A 3 -21.00 -60.20 -30.32
N ILE A 4 -21.31 -59.57 -29.18
CA ILE A 4 -20.63 -59.38 -27.87
C ILE A 4 -19.35 -58.49 -27.96
N HIS A 5 -19.56 -57.24 -27.53
CA HIS A 5 -18.72 -56.21 -26.86
C HIS A 5 -17.31 -55.84 -27.35
N LEU A 6 -17.12 -54.54 -27.64
CA LEU A 6 -16.03 -53.74 -27.06
C LEU A 6 -16.43 -52.25 -27.02
N ILE A 7 -16.77 -51.76 -25.83
CA ILE A 7 -16.90 -50.34 -25.50
C ILE A 7 -15.48 -49.82 -25.28
N VAL A 8 -15.01 -48.90 -26.14
CA VAL A 8 -13.76 -48.16 -25.91
C VAL A 8 -14.10 -46.78 -25.39
N LEU A 9 -14.08 -46.69 -24.06
CA LEU A 9 -14.12 -45.47 -23.27
C LEU A 9 -12.71 -44.85 -23.27
N THR A 10 -12.42 -43.94 -24.21
CA THR A 10 -11.19 -43.13 -24.15
C THR A 10 -11.54 -41.69 -23.78
N PHE A 11 -11.56 -41.52 -22.46
CA PHE A 11 -11.12 -40.38 -21.67
C PHE A 11 -10.72 -39.12 -22.47
N ILE A 12 -11.52 -38.08 -22.25
CA ILE A 12 -11.28 -36.68 -22.61
C ILE A 12 -9.84 -36.31 -22.25
N LEU A 13 -9.02 -36.04 -23.26
CA LEU A 13 -7.78 -35.28 -23.13
C LEU A 13 -8.18 -33.86 -22.73
N PHE A 14 -8.34 -33.66 -21.42
CA PHE A 14 -8.33 -32.35 -20.82
C PHE A 14 -6.89 -31.86 -20.97
N LEU A 15 -6.60 -31.22 -22.12
CA LEU A 15 -5.49 -30.30 -22.22
C LEU A 15 -5.74 -29.27 -21.12
N GLY A 16 -5.06 -29.44 -20.00
CA GLY A 16 -4.88 -28.37 -19.04
C GLY A 16 -4.25 -27.23 -19.81
N ARG A 17 -5.07 -26.25 -20.19
CA ARG A 17 -4.58 -24.88 -20.33
C ARG A 17 -3.97 -24.59 -18.98
N LEU A 18 -2.65 -24.65 -18.89
CA LEU A 18 -1.92 -23.86 -17.93
C LEU A 18 -2.34 -22.43 -18.28
N ALA A 19 -3.39 -21.96 -17.63
CA ALA A 19 -3.71 -20.55 -17.66
C ALA A 19 -2.39 -19.87 -17.29
N PRO A 20 -1.91 -18.86 -18.04
CA PRO A 20 -0.90 -18.00 -17.46
C PRO A 20 -1.44 -17.62 -16.08
N ALA A 21 -0.60 -17.69 -15.05
CA ALA A 21 -0.93 -17.14 -13.74
C ALA A 21 -1.22 -15.65 -13.97
N GLY A 22 -2.44 -15.36 -14.38
CA GLY A 22 -2.95 -14.03 -14.59
C GLY A 22 -2.94 -13.44 -13.20
N GLU A 23 -2.13 -12.41 -13.03
CA GLU A 23 -1.99 -11.60 -11.83
C GLU A 23 -3.33 -11.55 -11.11
N ALA A 24 -3.50 -12.41 -10.10
CA ALA A 24 -4.64 -12.33 -9.25
C ALA A 24 -4.42 -11.04 -8.47
N ALA A 25 -5.05 -9.96 -8.94
CA ALA A 25 -4.98 -8.67 -8.29
C ALA A 25 -5.32 -8.90 -6.82
N ILE A 26 -4.36 -8.66 -5.94
CA ILE A 26 -4.58 -8.84 -4.52
C ILE A 26 -5.67 -7.85 -4.14
N LYS A 27 -6.84 -8.39 -3.78
CA LYS A 27 -8.00 -7.57 -3.49
C LYS A 27 -7.81 -6.94 -2.13
N TYR A 28 -7.94 -5.63 -2.07
CA TYR A 28 -8.16 -4.89 -0.84
C TYR A 28 -9.56 -4.26 -0.91
N THR A 29 -10.18 -4.09 0.26
CA THR A 29 -11.47 -3.40 0.36
C THR A 29 -11.21 -2.00 0.88
N ALA A 30 -11.67 -0.99 0.15
CA ALA A 30 -11.57 0.39 0.60
C ALA A 30 -12.34 0.54 1.92
N LEU A 31 -11.65 0.99 2.96
CA LEU A 31 -12.24 1.23 4.26
C LEU A 31 -13.06 2.51 4.25
N GLN A 32 -14.12 2.51 5.04
CA GLN A 32 -14.95 3.68 5.29
C GLN A 32 -14.99 3.94 6.80
N PRO A 33 -15.12 5.20 7.23
CA PRO A 33 -15.30 5.49 8.64
C PRO A 33 -16.62 4.88 9.14
N GLU A 34 -16.57 4.27 10.33
CA GLU A 34 -17.77 3.81 11.00
C GLU A 34 -18.61 5.01 11.49
N PRO A 35 -19.94 4.85 11.68
CA PRO A 35 -20.83 5.96 12.03
C PRO A 35 -20.43 6.76 13.27
N GLN A 36 -19.77 6.12 14.24
CA GLN A 36 -19.31 6.75 15.47
C GLN A 36 -17.99 7.52 15.30
N HIS A 37 -17.15 7.20 14.30
CA HIS A 37 -15.81 7.77 14.18
C HIS A 37 -15.81 9.30 14.09
N PRO A 38 -16.67 9.98 13.30
CA PRO A 38 -16.73 11.44 13.27
C PRO A 38 -16.92 12.06 14.65
N ARG A 39 -17.84 11.48 15.46
CA ARG A 39 -18.12 12.00 16.80
C ARG A 39 -16.95 11.74 17.75
N VAL A 40 -16.34 10.57 17.68
CA VAL A 40 -15.14 10.23 18.47
C VAL A 40 -14.00 11.19 18.14
N THR A 41 -13.74 11.47 16.86
CA THR A 41 -12.70 12.41 16.42
C THR A 41 -12.91 13.80 17.00
N GLN A 42 -14.14 14.32 16.94
CA GLN A 42 -14.47 15.63 17.54
C GLN A 42 -14.19 15.63 19.06
N LEU A 43 -14.63 14.60 19.77
CA LEU A 43 -14.45 14.50 21.22
C LEU A 43 -12.98 14.41 21.62
N VAL A 44 -12.20 13.55 20.96
CA VAL A 44 -10.76 13.41 21.19
C VAL A 44 -10.06 14.74 20.91
N THR A 45 -10.39 15.41 19.82
CA THR A 45 -9.83 16.73 19.47
C THR A 45 -10.12 17.76 20.56
N GLN A 46 -11.36 17.83 21.07
CA GLN A 46 -11.73 18.76 22.13
C GLN A 46 -11.04 18.44 23.47
N ILE A 47 -10.88 17.15 23.81
CA ILE A 47 -10.17 16.73 25.01
C ILE A 47 -8.70 17.15 24.92
N LEU A 48 -8.03 16.91 23.79
CA LEU A 48 -6.63 17.28 23.61
C LEU A 48 -6.44 18.81 23.67
N LEU A 49 -7.31 19.57 23.00
CA LEU A 49 -7.23 21.04 23.01
C LEU A 49 -7.42 21.65 24.41
N ARG A 50 -8.31 21.08 25.23
CA ARG A 50 -8.66 21.67 26.54
C ARG A 50 -7.81 21.15 27.69
N ASN A 51 -7.41 19.88 27.63
CA ASN A 51 -6.87 19.17 28.80
C ASN A 51 -5.40 18.78 28.65
N HIS A 52 -4.80 18.92 27.46
CA HIS A 52 -3.40 18.59 27.30
C HIS A 52 -2.51 19.64 27.99
N TYR A 53 -1.48 19.19 28.71
CA TYR A 53 -0.58 20.07 29.47
C TYR A 53 0.10 21.11 28.57
N ARG A 54 0.56 20.68 27.39
CA ARG A 54 1.03 21.58 26.35
C ARG A 54 -0.17 22.18 25.63
N GLN A 55 -0.45 23.45 25.90
CA GLN A 55 -1.47 24.26 25.24
C GLN A 55 -1.01 24.53 23.80
N LEU A 56 -1.59 23.81 22.84
CA LEU A 56 -1.31 23.98 21.42
C LEU A 56 -2.55 24.49 20.71
N ASP A 57 -2.37 25.46 19.84
CA ASP A 57 -3.42 25.87 18.91
C ASP A 57 -3.51 24.89 17.75
N LEU A 58 -4.69 24.35 17.51
CA LEU A 58 -4.97 23.56 16.32
C LEU A 58 -5.22 24.50 15.14
N ASN A 59 -4.17 24.69 14.33
CA ASN A 59 -4.10 25.61 13.20
C ASN A 59 -3.30 24.97 12.04
N ASP A 60 -3.13 25.71 10.94
CA ASP A 60 -2.39 25.28 9.74
C ASP A 60 -0.98 24.73 10.04
N SER A 61 -0.27 25.28 11.02
CA SER A 61 1.08 24.82 11.39
C SER A 61 1.04 23.43 12.03
N LEU A 62 0.08 23.19 12.91
CA LEU A 62 -0.14 21.87 13.49
C LEU A 62 -0.73 20.90 12.45
N SER A 63 -1.63 21.37 11.56
CA SER A 63 -2.15 20.59 10.43
C SER A 63 -1.04 20.03 9.57
N ALA A 64 -0.03 20.84 9.21
CA ALA A 64 1.10 20.40 8.41
C ALA A 64 1.92 19.30 9.10
N GLN A 65 2.07 19.37 10.43
CA GLN A 65 2.73 18.33 11.21
C GLN A 65 1.91 17.04 11.26
N VAL A 66 0.59 17.14 11.49
CA VAL A 66 -0.32 15.97 11.48
C VAL A 66 -0.31 15.29 10.12
N TYR A 67 -0.36 16.07 9.03
CA TYR A 67 -0.27 15.58 7.66
C TYR A 67 1.04 14.81 7.42
N ASN A 68 2.18 15.41 7.77
CA ASN A 68 3.49 14.76 7.59
C ASN A 68 3.58 13.48 8.43
N ASN A 69 3.17 13.53 9.70
CA ASN A 69 3.19 12.38 10.59
C ASN A 69 2.29 11.24 10.06
N LEU A 70 1.14 11.55 9.47
CA LEU A 70 0.29 10.53 8.83
C LEU A 70 1.03 9.83 7.69
N LEU A 71 1.69 10.59 6.82
CA LEU A 71 2.47 10.01 5.71
C LEU A 71 3.66 9.18 6.22
N GLU A 72 4.35 9.65 7.27
CA GLU A 72 5.47 8.93 7.89
C GLU A 72 5.02 7.62 8.55
N ILE A 73 3.89 7.61 9.26
CA ILE A 73 3.34 6.39 9.87
C ILE A 73 3.00 5.34 8.80
N LEU A 74 2.47 5.79 7.65
CA LEU A 74 2.08 4.88 6.58
C LEU A 74 3.28 4.40 5.76
N ASP A 75 4.20 5.29 5.41
CA ASP A 75 5.28 4.99 4.49
C ASP A 75 6.60 5.71 4.85
N TYR A 76 7.08 5.48 6.07
CA TYR A 76 8.34 6.04 6.58
C TYR A 76 9.52 5.85 5.61
N ASN A 77 9.65 4.66 5.03
CA ASN A 77 10.75 4.32 4.12
C ASN A 77 10.43 4.59 2.63
N LYS A 78 9.36 5.33 2.34
CA LYS A 78 8.97 5.77 0.97
C LYS A 78 8.98 4.61 -0.04
N SER A 79 8.48 3.48 0.41
CA SER A 79 8.53 2.17 -0.24
C SER A 79 7.19 1.78 -0.87
N TYR A 80 6.13 2.55 -0.67
CA TYR A 80 4.80 2.21 -1.16
C TYR A 80 4.20 3.30 -2.03
N PHE A 81 4.17 4.55 -1.55
CA PHE A 81 3.58 5.64 -2.32
C PHE A 81 4.43 6.03 -3.53
N LEU A 82 3.73 6.47 -4.58
CA LEU A 82 4.35 7.20 -5.68
C LEU A 82 4.32 8.69 -5.39
N LYS A 83 5.23 9.43 -6.03
CA LYS A 83 5.24 10.90 -6.00
C LYS A 83 3.88 11.49 -6.39
N SER A 84 3.21 10.91 -7.39
CA SER A 84 1.86 11.32 -7.81
C SER A 84 0.82 11.24 -6.70
N ASP A 85 0.92 10.23 -5.83
CA ASP A 85 -0.02 10.06 -4.71
C ASP A 85 0.20 11.19 -3.71
N ILE A 86 1.45 11.46 -3.36
CA ILE A 86 1.82 12.56 -2.46
C ILE A 86 1.38 13.91 -3.01
N GLU A 87 1.61 14.19 -4.30
CA GLU A 87 1.12 15.41 -4.96
C GLU A 87 -0.40 15.54 -4.85
N SER A 88 -1.15 14.44 -4.98
CA SER A 88 -2.61 14.45 -4.84
C SER A 88 -3.08 14.78 -3.42
N PHE A 89 -2.24 14.48 -2.41
CA PHE A 89 -2.56 14.74 -1.01
C PHE A 89 -2.13 16.14 -0.55
N LYS A 90 -1.19 16.79 -1.23
CA LYS A 90 -0.65 18.12 -0.86
C LYS A 90 -1.71 19.20 -0.62
N PRO A 91 -2.81 19.30 -1.40
CA PRO A 91 -3.85 20.30 -1.15
C PRO A 91 -4.45 20.22 0.27
N PHE A 92 -4.38 19.06 0.93
CA PHE A 92 -4.93 18.85 2.26
C PHE A 92 -3.97 19.18 3.40
N LYS A 93 -2.70 19.49 3.11
CA LYS A 93 -1.62 19.65 4.09
C LYS A 93 -1.97 20.58 5.25
N TYR A 94 -2.68 21.67 4.97
CA TYR A 94 -3.01 22.68 5.98
C TYR A 94 -4.44 22.56 6.54
N ALA A 95 -5.25 21.60 6.08
CA ALA A 95 -6.67 21.51 6.42
C ALA A 95 -7.03 20.48 7.50
N PHE A 96 -6.03 19.82 8.11
CA PHE A 96 -6.26 18.75 9.10
C PHE A 96 -6.90 19.26 10.39
N ASP A 97 -6.60 20.48 10.82
CA ASP A 97 -7.31 21.20 11.88
C ASP A 97 -8.82 21.21 11.65
N ASN A 98 -9.26 21.63 10.46
CA ASN A 98 -10.65 21.71 10.08
C ASN A 98 -11.29 20.32 10.06
N PHE A 99 -10.58 19.32 9.53
CA PHE A 99 -11.05 17.94 9.49
C PHE A 99 -11.26 17.35 10.88
N LEU A 100 -10.30 17.57 11.79
CA LEU A 100 -10.36 17.10 13.16
C LEU A 100 -11.48 17.79 13.96
N LEU A 101 -11.63 19.11 13.80
CA LEU A 101 -12.68 19.89 14.46
C LEU A 101 -14.08 19.50 13.97
N SER A 102 -14.24 19.26 12.67
CA SER A 102 -15.54 18.88 12.09
C SER A 102 -15.82 17.38 12.17
N GLY A 103 -14.84 16.54 12.52
CA GLY A 103 -14.96 15.08 12.45
C GLY A 103 -15.05 14.55 11.01
N ARG A 104 -14.51 15.30 10.04
CA ARG A 104 -14.48 14.91 8.64
C ARG A 104 -13.32 13.93 8.40
N LEU A 105 -13.64 12.72 7.93
CA LEU A 105 -12.69 11.60 7.86
C LEU A 105 -12.46 11.05 6.44
N ASP A 106 -13.09 11.63 5.42
CA ASP A 106 -12.90 11.22 4.03
C ASP A 106 -11.43 11.32 3.61
N VAL A 107 -10.74 12.44 3.90
CA VAL A 107 -9.35 12.64 3.48
C VAL A 107 -8.36 11.65 4.13
N PRO A 108 -8.32 11.48 5.47
CA PRO A 108 -7.45 10.48 6.08
C PRO A 108 -7.71 9.05 5.57
N PHE A 109 -8.99 8.69 5.35
CA PHE A 109 -9.35 7.38 4.81
C PHE A 109 -8.93 7.23 3.34
N THR A 110 -9.04 8.27 2.51
CA THR A 110 -8.54 8.25 1.13
C THR A 110 -7.03 8.02 1.08
N ILE A 111 -6.25 8.69 1.93
CA ILE A 111 -4.80 8.49 2.02
C ILE A 111 -4.50 7.05 2.43
N PHE A 112 -5.17 6.54 3.47
CA PHE A 112 -5.00 5.16 3.93
C PHE A 112 -5.40 4.11 2.88
N ASN A 113 -6.50 4.34 2.16
CA ASN A 113 -6.94 3.44 1.10
C ASN A 113 -5.99 3.44 -0.09
N THR A 114 -5.39 4.58 -0.41
CA THR A 114 -4.32 4.64 -1.42
C THR A 114 -3.11 3.82 -0.96
N PHE A 115 -2.74 3.90 0.32
CA PHE A 115 -1.68 3.06 0.88
C PHE A 115 -2.00 1.56 0.76
N GLN A 116 -3.22 1.15 1.11
CA GLN A 116 -3.65 -0.24 0.95
C GLN A 116 -3.58 -0.72 -0.49
N GLN A 117 -3.98 0.14 -1.44
CA GLN A 117 -3.84 -0.14 -2.86
C GLN A 117 -2.39 -0.40 -3.24
N ARG A 118 -1.48 0.53 -2.88
CA ARG A 118 -0.06 0.40 -3.19
C ARG A 118 0.54 -0.84 -2.56
N MET A 119 0.18 -1.15 -1.32
CA MET A 119 0.62 -2.38 -0.65
C MET A 119 0.17 -3.64 -1.40
N ALA A 120 -1.08 -3.70 -1.86
CA ALA A 120 -1.58 -4.82 -2.65
C ALA A 120 -0.85 -4.97 -4.00
N GLU A 121 -0.59 -3.85 -4.69
CA GLU A 121 0.22 -3.82 -5.92
C GLU A 121 1.66 -4.31 -5.66
N ARG A 122 2.28 -3.89 -4.54
CA ARG A 122 3.62 -4.35 -4.13
C ARG A 122 3.65 -5.84 -3.86
N LEU A 123 2.67 -6.39 -3.15
CA LEU A 123 2.60 -7.83 -2.87
C LEU A 123 2.44 -8.65 -4.17
N ALA A 124 1.60 -8.20 -5.10
CA ALA A 124 1.47 -8.83 -6.41
C ALA A 124 2.81 -8.83 -7.17
N PHE A 125 3.51 -7.70 -7.18
CA PHE A 125 4.85 -7.60 -7.75
C PHE A 125 5.85 -8.55 -7.10
N VAL A 126 5.86 -8.65 -5.76
CA VAL A 126 6.75 -9.54 -5.01
C VAL A 126 6.52 -10.99 -5.43
N PHE A 127 5.27 -11.47 -5.45
CA PHE A 127 4.98 -12.85 -5.85
C PHE A 127 5.46 -13.15 -7.27
N LYS A 128 5.15 -12.26 -8.22
CA LYS A 128 5.62 -12.39 -9.61
C LYS A 128 7.14 -12.37 -9.69
N ARG A 129 7.81 -11.50 -8.94
CA ARG A 129 9.27 -11.38 -8.98
C ARG A 129 9.95 -12.64 -8.44
N LEU A 130 9.39 -13.26 -7.40
CA LEU A 130 9.97 -14.46 -6.78
C LEU A 130 9.93 -15.71 -7.70
N GLU A 131 9.14 -15.70 -8.78
CA GLU A 131 9.14 -16.78 -9.79
C GLU A 131 10.43 -16.83 -10.61
N THR A 132 11.20 -15.74 -10.63
CA THR A 132 12.46 -15.64 -11.39
C THR A 132 13.66 -15.63 -10.43
N PRO A 133 14.73 -16.39 -10.69
CA PRO A 133 15.92 -16.34 -9.84
C PRO A 133 16.57 -14.95 -9.81
N PHE A 134 17.30 -14.66 -8.73
CA PHE A 134 18.13 -13.46 -8.64
C PHE A 134 19.52 -13.74 -9.23
N ASP A 135 20.05 -12.78 -9.98
CA ASP A 135 21.42 -12.83 -10.48
C ASP A 135 22.35 -12.18 -9.46
N PHE A 136 23.11 -12.99 -8.74
CA PHE A 136 24.07 -12.54 -7.71
C PHE A 136 25.46 -12.21 -8.27
N THR A 137 25.67 -12.32 -9.58
CA THR A 137 26.95 -11.94 -10.22
C THR A 137 27.06 -10.45 -10.51
N LYS A 138 25.93 -9.73 -10.50
CA LYS A 138 25.88 -8.27 -10.71
C LYS A 138 26.38 -7.50 -9.49
N ASP A 139 27.28 -6.56 -9.73
CA ASP A 139 27.70 -5.55 -8.76
C ASP A 139 26.65 -4.45 -8.64
N GLU A 140 25.94 -4.43 -7.52
CA GLU A 140 24.86 -3.48 -7.26
C GLU A 140 24.67 -3.21 -5.78
N TYR A 141 24.14 -2.01 -5.48
CA TYR A 141 23.92 -1.55 -4.11
C TYR A 141 22.44 -1.43 -3.78
N TYR A 142 22.10 -1.79 -2.54
CA TYR A 142 20.80 -1.60 -1.94
C TYR A 142 20.92 -0.63 -0.75
N TYR A 143 20.07 0.38 -0.73
CA TYR A 143 20.00 1.37 0.35
C TYR A 143 18.74 1.11 1.18
N PRO A 144 18.86 0.55 2.40
CA PRO A 144 17.71 0.17 3.21
C PRO A 144 16.96 1.38 3.78
N TYR A 145 17.66 2.48 4.08
CA TYR A 145 17.08 3.71 4.63
C TYR A 145 16.86 4.74 3.51
N ARG A 146 15.59 5.13 3.30
CA ARG A 146 15.14 6.02 2.23
C ARG A 146 14.22 7.15 2.73
N ASP A 147 14.11 7.31 4.05
CA ASP A 147 13.34 8.38 4.69
C ASP A 147 13.75 9.78 4.21
N SER A 148 15.04 9.98 3.90
CA SER A 148 15.57 11.24 3.34
C SER A 148 15.41 11.41 1.82
N LEU A 149 15.02 10.37 1.08
CA LEU A 149 14.89 10.43 -0.39
C LEU A 149 13.50 10.93 -0.83
N ASP A 150 13.34 11.30 -2.09
CA ASP A 150 12.01 11.53 -2.64
C ASP A 150 11.24 10.22 -2.85
N TRP A 151 9.91 10.29 -2.82
CA TRP A 151 9.06 9.18 -3.27
C TRP A 151 9.31 8.86 -4.74
N ALA A 152 9.20 7.58 -5.09
CA ALA A 152 9.44 7.10 -6.45
C ALA A 152 8.55 7.84 -7.46
N GLY A 153 9.13 8.31 -8.55
CA GLY A 153 8.41 9.04 -9.60
C GLY A 153 7.52 8.15 -10.47
N SER A 154 7.76 6.82 -10.46
CA SER A 154 7.00 5.86 -11.26
C SER A 154 6.94 4.48 -10.62
N ALA A 155 6.00 3.65 -11.09
CA ALA A 155 5.91 2.25 -10.69
C ALA A 155 7.19 1.47 -11.03
N ALA A 156 7.83 1.73 -12.17
CA ALA A 156 9.06 1.05 -12.57
C ALA A 156 10.25 1.36 -11.64
N GLU A 157 10.36 2.61 -11.19
CA GLU A 157 11.38 2.99 -10.20
C GLU A 157 11.14 2.28 -8.86
N LEU A 158 9.88 2.19 -8.44
CA LEU A 158 9.50 1.48 -7.23
C LEU A 158 9.74 -0.04 -7.36
N ASP A 159 9.40 -0.63 -8.50
CA ASP A 159 9.66 -2.03 -8.83
C ASP A 159 11.15 -2.37 -8.75
N GLU A 160 12.01 -1.48 -9.27
CA GLU A 160 13.46 -1.66 -9.22
C GLU A 160 14.00 -1.59 -7.78
N PHE A 161 13.48 -0.66 -6.96
CA PHE A 161 13.78 -0.63 -5.53
C PHE A 161 13.38 -1.95 -4.84
N TRP A 162 12.15 -2.42 -5.08
CA TRP A 162 11.67 -3.66 -4.49
C TRP A 162 12.44 -4.88 -4.98
N ARG A 163 12.87 -4.92 -6.24
CA ARG A 163 13.74 -5.98 -6.76
C ARG A 163 15.05 -6.05 -5.98
N LYS A 164 15.70 -4.91 -5.76
CA LYS A 164 16.96 -4.84 -4.99
C LYS A 164 16.76 -5.23 -3.54
N ARG A 165 15.67 -4.77 -2.92
CA ARG A 165 15.27 -5.18 -1.57
C ARG A 165 15.11 -6.70 -1.46
N LEU A 166 14.31 -7.31 -2.33
CA LEU A 166 14.09 -8.76 -2.32
C LEU A 166 15.38 -9.55 -2.57
N LYS A 167 16.25 -9.07 -3.47
CA LYS A 167 17.57 -9.68 -3.68
C LYS A 167 18.42 -9.61 -2.41
N ASN A 168 18.40 -8.49 -1.69
CA ASN A 168 19.13 -8.33 -0.42
C ASN A 168 18.56 -9.23 0.68
N GLU A 169 17.23 -9.36 0.77
CA GLU A 169 16.57 -10.29 1.70
C GLU A 169 16.96 -11.74 1.37
N ALA A 170 16.96 -12.12 0.09
CA ALA A 170 17.38 -13.45 -0.36
C ALA A 170 18.86 -13.79 -0.08
N LEU A 171 19.75 -12.79 -0.01
CA LEU A 171 21.15 -12.97 0.39
C LEU A 171 21.32 -13.17 1.89
N SER A 172 20.35 -12.71 2.69
CA SER A 172 20.44 -12.66 4.15
C SER A 172 19.81 -13.87 4.82
N LEU A 173 19.17 -14.76 4.05
CA LEU A 173 18.59 -16.04 4.48
C LEU A 173 19.64 -17.15 4.45
#